data_AF-A0A6I5NFC3-F1
#
_entry.id   AF-A0A6I5NFC3-F1
#
_cell.length_a   1.000
_cell.length_b   1.000
_cell.length_c   1.000
_cell.angle_alpha   90.00
_cell.angle_beta   90.00
_cell.angle_gamma   90.00
#
_symmetry.space_group_name_H-M   'P 1'
#
loop_
_entity.id
_entity.type
_entity.pdbx_description
1 polymer ?
#
loop_
_entity_poly.entity_id
_entity_poly.type
_entity_poly.pdbx_seq_one_letter_code
_entity_poly.pdbx_strand_id
1 'polypeptide(L)'
;MQTALNNALDATWAEFPRLAQNQVAATWIVYDPPYIVNTDGALSAEAFWPHSPRGASYRGVELIYPASVVKLFYLVAAHEWLERGMITASR
;
A
#
# COMPACT_ATOMS: atom_id res chain seq x y z
N MET A 1 7.53 13.65 -7.28
CA MET A 1 6.34 13.00 -6.68
C MET A 1 5.83 13.77 -5.48
N GLN A 2 6.68 14.09 -4.50
CA GLN A 2 6.25 14.87 -3.33
C GLN A 2 5.60 16.22 -3.70
N THR A 3 6.21 17.00 -4.60
CA THR A 3 5.63 18.26 -5.08
C THR A 3 4.25 18.06 -5.72
N ALA A 4 4.08 17.01 -6.52
CA ALA A 4 2.80 16.72 -7.17
C ALA A 4 1.72 16.32 -6.13
N LEU A 5 2.11 15.53 -5.12
CA LEU A 5 1.24 15.19 -4.00
C LEU A 5 0.83 16.44 -3.22
N ASN A 6 1.78 17.32 -2.90
CA ASN A 6 1.50 18.57 -2.19
C ASN A 6 0.54 19.45 -3.00
N ASN A 7 0.77 19.63 -4.29
CA ASN A 7 -0.13 20.39 -5.16
C ASN A 7 -1.54 19.81 -5.20
N ALA A 8 -1.68 18.48 -5.22
CA ALA A 8 -2.97 17.80 -5.19
C ALA A 8 -3.69 18.00 -3.83
N LEU A 9 -2.95 17.94 -2.73
CA LEU A 9 -3.48 18.21 -1.39
C LEU A 9 -3.92 19.67 -1.25
N ASP A 10 -3.11 20.62 -1.72
CA ASP A 10 -3.45 22.05 -1.72
C ASP A 10 -4.73 22.31 -2.53
N ALA A 11 -4.85 21.72 -3.72
CA ALA A 11 -6.06 21.79 -4.53
C ALA A 11 -7.27 21.16 -3.83
N THR A 12 -7.09 20.02 -3.16
CA THR A 12 -8.15 19.34 -2.39
C THR A 12 -8.66 20.23 -1.26
N TRP A 13 -7.79 20.90 -0.51
CA TRP A 13 -8.24 21.79 0.57
C TRP A 13 -8.84 23.11 0.06
N ALA A 14 -8.40 23.60 -1.10
CA ALA A 14 -9.05 24.72 -1.76
C ALA A 14 -10.48 24.38 -2.20
N GLU A 15 -10.71 23.17 -2.72
CA GLU A 15 -12.03 22.69 -3.14
C GLU A 15 -12.93 22.28 -1.95
N PHE A 16 -12.33 21.73 -0.89
CA PHE A 16 -13.05 21.27 0.31
C PHE A 16 -12.56 21.98 1.59
N PRO A 17 -12.89 23.28 1.81
CA PRO A 17 -12.36 24.05 2.94
C PRO A 17 -12.73 23.53 4.34
N ARG A 18 -13.77 22.69 4.44
CA ARG A 18 -14.20 22.07 5.71
C ARG A 18 -13.44 20.79 6.05
N LEU A 19 -12.64 20.26 5.12
CA LEU A 19 -11.83 19.07 5.33
C LEU A 19 -10.57 19.47 6.10
N ALA A 20 -10.50 19.11 7.39
CA ALA A 20 -9.33 19.42 8.18
C ALA A 20 -8.12 18.58 7.72
N GLN A 21 -6.91 19.16 7.76
CA GLN A 21 -5.67 18.52 7.33
C GLN A 21 -5.43 17.16 8.00
N ASN A 22 -5.76 17.03 9.28
CA ASN A 22 -5.63 15.80 10.05
C ASN A 22 -6.71 14.73 9.72
N GLN A 23 -7.68 15.04 8.87
CA GLN A 23 -8.66 14.08 8.35
C GLN A 23 -8.22 13.42 7.04
N VAL A 24 -7.10 13.86 6.48
CA VAL A 24 -6.54 13.33 5.24
C VAL A 24 -5.19 12.70 5.52
N ALA A 25 -4.95 11.54 4.94
CA ALA A 25 -3.61 10.98 4.78
C ALA A 25 -3.52 10.38 3.39
N ALA A 26 -2.33 10.44 2.81
CA ALA A 26 -2.13 9.99 1.45
C ALA A 26 -0.79 9.28 1.33
N THR A 27 -0.80 8.16 0.62
CA THR A 27 0.40 7.44 0.22
C THR A 27 0.32 7.19 -1.28
N TRP A 28 1.25 7.77 -2.03
CA TRP A 28 1.41 7.52 -3.45
C TRP A 28 2.57 6.54 -3.63
N ILE A 29 2.25 5.37 -4.20
CA ILE A 29 3.23 4.33 -4.54
C ILE A 29 3.33 4.22 -6.06
N VAL A 30 4.55 4.19 -6.58
CA VAL A 30 4.84 3.92 -8.00
C VAL A 30 5.78 2.71 -8.08
N TYR A 31 5.33 1.68 -8.79
CA TYR A 31 6.13 0.54 -9.14
C TYR A 31 6.73 0.76 -10.52
N ASP A 32 8.05 0.87 -10.59
CA ASP A 32 8.75 0.92 -11.87
C ASP A 32 9.11 -0.52 -12.31
N PRO A 33 9.01 -0.84 -13.61
CA PRO A 33 9.59 -2.07 -14.13
C PRO A 33 11.12 -2.10 -13.93
N PRO A 34 11.72 -3.29 -13.67
CA PRO A 34 11.06 -4.58 -13.50
C PRO A 34 10.34 -4.68 -12.14
N TYR A 35 9.10 -5.18 -12.15
CA TYR A 35 8.34 -5.36 -10.93
C TYR A 35 8.96 -6.47 -10.07
N ILE A 36 9.54 -6.09 -8.93
CA ILE A 36 10.14 -7.04 -7.99
C ILE A 36 9.02 -7.76 -7.25
N VAL A 37 8.79 -9.02 -7.61
CA VAL A 37 7.83 -9.93 -6.98
C VAL A 37 8.59 -11.08 -6.33
N ASN A 38 8.20 -11.46 -5.12
CA ASN A 38 8.75 -12.64 -4.43
C ASN A 38 7.82 -13.84 -4.66
N THR A 39 7.61 -14.20 -5.92
CA THR A 39 6.94 -15.45 -6.27
C THR A 39 7.91 -16.61 -6.05
N ASP A 40 7.41 -17.70 -5.47
CA ASP A 40 8.13 -18.97 -5.24
C ASP A 40 9.38 -18.88 -4.34
N GLY A 41 9.50 -17.84 -3.50
CA GLY A 41 10.64 -17.69 -2.60
C GLY A 41 11.97 -17.41 -3.31
N ALA A 42 11.91 -16.94 -4.57
CA ALA A 42 13.09 -16.62 -5.37
C ALA A 42 13.94 -15.48 -4.76
N LEU A 43 13.35 -14.68 -3.88
CA LEU A 43 14.03 -13.61 -3.14
C LEU A 43 13.93 -13.87 -1.64
N SER A 44 15.05 -13.78 -0.92
CA SER A 44 15.00 -13.73 0.54
C SER A 44 14.32 -12.43 0.99
N ALA A 45 13.79 -12.41 2.22
CA ALA A 45 13.22 -11.20 2.78
C ALA A 45 14.26 -10.05 2.80
N GLU A 46 15.50 -10.37 3.16
CA GLU A 46 16.63 -9.44 3.20
C GLU A 46 16.94 -8.87 1.80
N ALA A 47 16.81 -9.67 0.75
CA ALA A 47 17.00 -9.22 -0.62
C ALA A 47 15.81 -8.40 -1.15
N PHE A 48 14.59 -8.68 -0.66
CA PHE A 48 13.37 -8.01 -1.11
C PHE A 48 13.23 -6.59 -0.55
N TRP A 49 13.42 -6.38 0.75
CA TRP A 49 13.13 -5.10 1.42
C TRP A 49 13.87 -3.86 0.86
N PRO A 50 15.13 -3.97 0.39
CA PRO A 50 15.82 -2.86 -0.27
C PRO A 50 15.11 -2.36 -1.54
N HIS A 51 14.29 -3.19 -2.20
CA HIS A 51 13.52 -2.83 -3.40
C HIS A 51 12.20 -2.12 -3.06
N SER A 52 12.27 -1.09 -2.22
CA SER A 52 11.10 -0.30 -1.87
C SER A 52 10.61 0.53 -3.08
N PRO A 53 9.30 0.52 -3.40
CA PRO A 53 8.77 1.30 -4.50
C PRO A 53 8.96 2.80 -4.25
N ARG A 54 9.15 3.58 -5.32
CA ARG A 54 9.24 5.04 -5.20
C ARG A 54 7.88 5.60 -4.81
N GLY A 55 7.88 6.71 -4.08
CA GLY A 55 6.65 7.24 -3.55
C GLY A 55 6.72 8.66 -3.03
N ALA A 56 5.58 9.09 -2.52
CA ALA A 56 5.41 10.28 -1.71
C ALA A 56 4.35 9.98 -0.64
N SER A 57 4.42 10.65 0.50
CA SER A 57 3.38 10.52 1.52
C SER A 57 3.06 11.84 2.17
N TYR A 58 1.85 11.90 2.72
CA TYR A 58 1.38 12.94 3.64
C TYR A 58 0.78 12.23 4.84
N ARG A 59 1.36 12.51 6.02
CA ARG A 59 1.06 11.81 7.27
C ARG A 59 1.30 10.30 7.21
N GLY A 60 2.27 9.86 6.40
CA GLY A 60 2.63 8.46 6.24
C GLY A 60 3.32 7.81 7.45
N VAL A 61 3.73 8.60 8.45
CA VAL A 61 4.33 8.11 9.71
C VAL A 61 3.30 7.86 10.81
N GLU A 62 2.05 8.30 10.61
CA GLU A 62 1.00 8.14 11.60
C GLU A 62 0.32 6.77 11.45
N LEU A 63 0.03 6.14 12.60
CA LEU A 63 -0.77 4.92 12.63
C LEU A 63 -2.23 5.29 12.37
N ILE A 64 -2.72 4.93 11.18
CA ILE A 64 -4.10 5.17 10.77
C ILE A 64 -4.82 3.82 10.78
N TYR A 65 -6.07 3.83 11.27
CA TYR A 65 -6.92 2.65 11.20
C TYR A 65 -7.05 2.18 9.74
N PRO A 66 -6.56 0.99 9.38
CA PRO A 66 -6.42 0.57 7.98
C PRO A 66 -7.76 0.21 7.34
N ALA A 67 -8.86 0.16 8.11
CA ALA A 67 -10.17 -0.27 7.66
C ALA A 67 -10.07 -1.55 6.81
N SER A 68 -10.64 -1.55 5.59
CA SER A 68 -10.66 -2.72 4.72
C SER A 68 -9.31 -3.10 4.11
N VAL A 69 -8.23 -2.32 4.29
CA VAL A 69 -6.89 -2.68 3.79
C VAL A 69 -6.36 -3.96 4.45
N VAL A 70 -6.78 -4.24 5.70
CA VAL A 70 -6.43 -5.49 6.40
C VAL A 70 -6.85 -6.74 5.61
N LYS A 71 -7.91 -6.65 4.81
CA LYS A 71 -8.42 -7.77 4.01
C LYS A 71 -7.43 -8.22 2.94
N LEU A 72 -6.54 -7.34 2.48
CA LEU A 72 -5.51 -7.72 1.50
C LEU A 72 -4.49 -8.68 2.12
N PHE A 73 -4.14 -8.51 3.40
CA PHE A 73 -3.26 -9.43 4.10
C PHE A 73 -3.92 -10.80 4.29
N TYR A 74 -5.20 -10.82 4.66
CA TYR A 74 -5.97 -12.06 4.73
C TYR A 74 -6.13 -12.72 3.35
N LEU A 75 -6.27 -11.94 2.28
CA LEU A 75 -6.35 -12.46 0.92
C LEU A 75 -5.04 -13.13 0.51
N VAL A 76 -3.88 -12.52 0.79
CA VAL A 76 -2.56 -13.12 0.52
C VAL A 76 -2.39 -14.42 1.32
N ALA A 77 -2.73 -14.42 2.61
CA ALA A 77 -2.65 -15.62 3.44
C ALA A 77 -3.59 -16.73 2.93
N ALA A 78 -4.84 -16.38 2.59
CA ALA A 78 -5.81 -17.33 2.07
C ALA A 78 -5.36 -17.91 0.72
N HIS A 79 -4.77 -17.10 -0.16
CA HIS A 79 -4.21 -17.58 -1.42
C HIS A 79 -3.09 -18.61 -1.19
N GLU A 80 -2.13 -18.30 -0.31
CA GLU A 80 -1.07 -19.24 0.05
C GLU A 80 -1.61 -20.54 0.66
N TRP A 81 -2.66 -20.44 1.49
CA TRP A 81 -3.28 -21.61 2.12
C TRP A 81 -4.05 -22.48 1.13
N LEU A 82 -4.63 -21.88 0.08
CA LEU A 82 -5.25 -22.62 -1.02
C LEU A 82 -4.18 -23.35 -1.84
N GLU A 83 -3.08 -22.68 -2.21
CA GLU A 83 -1.97 -23.29 -2.95
C GLU A 83 -1.34 -24.47 -2.20
N ARG A 84 -1.26 -24.38 -0.87
CA ARG A 84 -0.73 -25.46 -0.01
C ARG A 84 -1.78 -26.52 0.38
N GLY A 85 -3.04 -26.38 -0.04
CA GLY A 85 -4.11 -27.30 0.33
C GLY A 85 -4.48 -27.31 1.83
N MET A 86 -4.15 -26.25 2.56
CA MET A 86 -4.50 -26.12 3.98
C MET A 86 -5.95 -25.69 4.21
N ILE A 87 -6.56 -25.04 3.21
CA ILE A 87 -7.99 -24.73 3.16
C ILE A 87 -8.56 -25.12 1.80
N THR A 88 -9.88 -25.25 1.72
CA THR A 88 -10.60 -25.50 0.46
C THR A 88 -11.33 -24.23 0.03
N ALA A 89 -11.41 -23.98 -1.28
CA ALA A 89 -12.25 -22.91 -1.80
C ALA A 89 -13.71 -23.16 -1.40
N SER A 90 -14.44 -22.09 -1.08
CA SER A 90 -15.89 -22.20 -0.91
C SER A 90 -16.51 -22.68 -2.22
N ARG A 91 -17.53 -23.54 -2.12
CA ARG A 91 -18.37 -23.93 -3.26
C ARG A 91 -19.13 -22.73 -3.83
#